data_AF-F4CAE0-F1
#
_entry.id   AF-F4CAE0-F1
#
_cell.length_a   1.000
_cell.length_b   1.000
_cell.length_c   1.000
_cell.angle_alpha   90.00
_cell.angle_beta   90.00
_cell.angle_gamma   90.00
#
_symmetry.space_group_name_H-M   'P 1'
#
loop_
_entity.id
_entity.type
_entity.pdbx_description
1 polymer ?
#
loop_
_entity_poly.entity_id
_entity_poly.type
_entity_poly.pdbx_seq_one_letter_code
_entity_poly.pdbx_strand_id
1 'polypeptide(L)'
;MKKERRKFSAGFKAKVAIEAIKEQQTIQELAVKYELHPTQINTWKREFLANAEQVFTGEKKADLSDAIMVRYGKAIPYDFSIPYPELAKYFKNIPLFNDVKDDTTLAQKLQIIQDKYTELLEKHNMLLEENNELKYRLSELK
;
A
#
# COMPACT_ATOMS: atom_id res chain seq x y z
N MET A 1 5.02 16.57 -32.51
CA MET A 1 5.45 17.17 -31.23
C MET A 1 4.73 16.48 -30.08
N LYS A 2 5.44 15.91 -29.11
CA LYS A 2 4.84 15.24 -27.95
C LYS A 2 4.38 16.32 -26.97
N LYS A 3 3.08 16.63 -26.95
CA LYS A 3 2.52 17.61 -26.00
C LYS A 3 2.68 17.04 -24.59
N GLU A 4 3.54 17.66 -23.77
CA GLU A 4 3.73 17.24 -22.38
C GLU A 4 2.40 17.29 -21.64
N ARG A 5 2.07 16.20 -20.94
CA ARG A 5 0.84 16.13 -20.15
C ARG A 5 0.98 17.09 -18.97
N ARG A 6 0.11 18.10 -18.88
CA ARG A 6 0.02 18.99 -17.70
C ARG A 6 -0.15 18.14 -16.45
N LYS A 7 0.76 18.29 -15.48
CA LYS A 7 0.66 17.65 -14.17
C LYS A 7 -0.08 18.59 -13.22
N PHE A 8 -1.03 18.06 -12.46
CA PHE A 8 -1.82 18.80 -11.47
C PHE A 8 -1.52 18.29 -10.07
N SER A 9 -1.36 19.20 -9.11
CA SER A 9 -1.14 18.84 -7.71
C SER A 9 -2.38 18.17 -7.11
N ALA A 10 -2.19 17.35 -6.07
CA ALA A 10 -3.29 16.69 -5.37
C ALA A 10 -4.30 17.70 -4.81
N GLY A 11 -3.83 18.79 -4.22
CA GLY A 11 -4.69 19.86 -3.70
C GLY A 11 -5.52 20.56 -4.79
N PHE A 12 -4.95 20.75 -5.99
CA PHE A 12 -5.71 21.31 -7.11
C PHE A 12 -6.81 20.37 -7.60
N LYS A 13 -6.50 19.07 -7.75
CA LYS A 13 -7.50 18.06 -8.13
C LYS A 13 -8.63 17.98 -7.11
N ALA A 14 -8.31 17.98 -5.82
CA ALA A 14 -9.30 17.98 -4.74
C ALA A 14 -10.20 19.22 -4.79
N LYS A 15 -9.63 20.41 -4.98
CA LYS A 15 -10.40 21.66 -5.11
C LYS A 15 -11.41 21.59 -6.26
N VAL A 16 -10.96 21.18 -7.45
CA VAL A 16 -11.81 21.06 -8.63
C VAL A 16 -12.89 19.99 -8.42
N ALA A 17 -12.56 18.85 -7.83
CA ALA A 17 -13.51 17.80 -7.50
C ALA A 17 -14.60 18.30 -6.53
N ILE A 18 -14.22 19.02 -5.48
CA ILE A 18 -15.16 19.61 -4.51
C ILE A 18 -16.09 20.62 -5.19
N GLU A 19 -15.57 21.50 -6.05
CA GLU A 19 -16.42 22.44 -6.80
C GLU A 19 -17.41 21.71 -7.73
N ALA A 20 -16.99 20.60 -8.35
CA ALA A 20 -17.87 19.75 -9.16
C ALA A 20 -18.89 18.94 -8.34
N ILE A 21 -18.60 18.64 -7.06
CA ILE A 21 -19.54 17.99 -6.14
C ILE A 21 -20.57 18.97 -5.59
N LYS A 22 -20.18 20.23 -5.38
CA LYS A 22 -21.10 21.30 -4.92
C LYS A 22 -22.17 21.67 -5.94
N GLU A 23 -21.95 21.36 -7.23
CA GLU A 23 -22.90 21.56 -8.34
C GLU A 23 -23.41 23.01 -8.49
N GLN A 24 -22.66 23.98 -7.94
CA GLN A 24 -22.92 25.42 -8.11
C GLN A 24 -22.55 25.94 -9.51
N GLN A 25 -21.68 25.22 -10.20
CA GLN A 25 -21.29 25.46 -11.58
C GLN A 25 -21.35 24.12 -12.33
N THR A 26 -21.78 24.16 -13.58
CA THR A 26 -21.78 22.98 -14.45
C THR A 26 -20.35 22.52 -14.74
N ILE A 27 -20.19 21.25 -15.11
CA ILE A 27 -18.87 20.68 -15.46
C ILE A 27 -18.25 21.44 -16.65
N GLN A 28 -19.08 21.92 -17.56
CA GLN A 28 -18.69 22.70 -18.72
C GLN A 28 -18.15 24.08 -18.31
N GLU A 29 -18.79 24.76 -17.37
CA GLU A 29 -18.30 26.04 -16.83
C GLU A 29 -16.99 25.86 -16.04
N LEU A 30 -16.89 24.79 -15.25
CA LEU A 30 -15.66 24.43 -14.53
C LEU A 30 -14.51 24.07 -15.50
N ALA A 31 -14.83 23.39 -16.61
CA ALA A 31 -13.88 23.05 -17.67
C ALA A 31 -13.29 24.32 -18.30
N VAL A 32 -14.11 25.33 -18.57
CA VAL A 32 -13.64 26.62 -19.09
C VAL A 32 -12.84 27.37 -18.02
N LYS A 33 -13.37 27.48 -16.79
CA LYS A 33 -12.74 28.22 -15.67
C LYS A 33 -11.35 27.71 -15.31
N TYR A 34 -11.16 26.39 -15.33
CA TYR A 34 -9.89 25.74 -14.96
C TYR A 34 -9.06 25.28 -16.16
N GLU A 35 -9.53 25.54 -17.39
CA GLU A 35 -8.91 25.07 -18.64
C GLU A 35 -8.68 23.55 -18.66
N LEU A 36 -9.67 22.80 -18.18
CA LEU A 36 -9.65 21.35 -18.05
C LEU A 36 -10.64 20.70 -19.02
N HIS A 37 -10.38 19.45 -19.39
CA HIS A 37 -11.37 18.69 -20.12
C HIS A 37 -12.49 18.22 -19.17
N PRO A 38 -13.79 18.29 -19.55
CA PRO A 38 -14.90 17.82 -18.70
C PRO A 38 -14.74 16.39 -18.17
N THR A 39 -14.13 15.49 -18.96
CA THR A 39 -13.82 14.12 -18.53
C THR A 39 -12.82 14.06 -17.36
N GLN A 40 -11.85 14.98 -17.29
CA GLN A 40 -10.89 15.03 -16.19
C GLN A 40 -11.58 15.44 -14.89
N ILE A 41 -12.48 16.42 -14.97
CA ILE A 41 -13.27 16.88 -13.81
C ILE A 41 -14.16 15.75 -13.30
N ASN A 42 -14.86 15.04 -14.19
CA ASN A 42 -15.67 13.87 -13.82
C ASN A 42 -14.83 12.77 -13.17
N THR A 43 -13.64 12.50 -13.71
CA THR A 43 -12.73 11.49 -13.17
C THR A 43 -12.31 11.85 -11.76
N TRP A 44 -11.89 13.10 -11.51
CA TRP A 44 -11.50 13.55 -10.17
C TRP A 44 -12.67 13.61 -9.19
N LYS A 45 -13.88 14.01 -9.64
CA LYS A 45 -15.10 13.94 -8.82
C LYS A 45 -15.34 12.50 -8.32
N ARG A 46 -15.27 11.52 -9.22
CA ARG A 46 -15.44 10.10 -8.88
C ARG A 46 -14.33 9.57 -7.97
N GLU A 47 -13.07 9.86 -8.29
CA GLU A 47 -11.92 9.45 -7.47
C GLU A 47 -11.99 10.03 -6.06
N PHE A 48 -12.40 11.30 -5.92
CA PHE A 48 -12.53 11.94 -4.62
C PHE A 48 -13.63 11.27 -3.78
N LEU A 49 -14.82 11.05 -4.36
CA LEU A 49 -15.93 10.39 -3.65
C LEU A 49 -15.58 8.95 -3.22
N ALA A 50 -14.91 8.19 -4.09
CA ALA A 50 -14.52 6.81 -3.79
C ALA A 50 -13.49 6.69 -2.65
N ASN A 51 -12.67 7.73 -2.43
CA ASN A 51 -11.66 7.74 -1.38
C ASN A 51 -12.04 8.62 -0.17
N ALA A 52 -13.20 9.30 -0.21
CA ALA A 52 -13.59 10.24 0.84
C ALA A 52 -13.81 9.56 2.20
N GLU A 53 -14.35 8.34 2.20
CA GLU A 53 -14.57 7.55 3.42
C GLU A 53 -13.27 7.26 4.19
N GLN A 54 -12.16 7.06 3.47
CA GLN A 54 -10.85 6.78 4.06
C GLN A 54 -10.33 7.92 4.95
N VAL A 55 -10.82 9.14 4.76
CA VAL A 55 -10.47 10.28 5.63
C VAL A 55 -11.01 10.08 7.05
N PHE A 56 -12.13 9.37 7.20
CA PHE A 56 -12.81 9.16 8.48
C PHE A 56 -12.47 7.83 9.15
N THR A 57 -11.99 6.84 8.39
CA THR A 57 -11.59 5.54 8.96
C THR A 57 -10.26 5.63 9.71
N GLY A 58 -9.50 6.73 9.60
CA GLY A 58 -8.19 6.90 10.26
C GLY A 58 -7.10 5.97 9.72
N GLU A 59 -7.47 4.99 8.89
CA GLU A 59 -6.62 4.23 8.01
C GLU A 59 -6.09 5.18 6.94
N LYS A 60 -5.06 5.96 7.29
CA LYS A 60 -4.01 6.16 6.31
C LYS A 60 -3.69 4.75 5.85
N LYS A 61 -3.75 4.47 4.55
CA LYS A 61 -2.85 3.44 4.01
C LYS A 61 -1.49 3.90 4.49
N ALA A 62 -1.05 3.37 5.63
CA ALA A 62 0.36 3.24 5.88
C ALA A 62 0.87 2.65 4.56
N ASP A 63 2.01 3.12 4.10
CA ASP A 63 2.81 2.34 3.19
C ASP A 63 3.23 1.06 3.96
N LEU A 64 2.25 0.21 4.27
CA LEU A 64 2.34 -1.09 4.89
C LEU A 64 3.08 -2.02 3.92
N SER A 65 3.11 -1.63 2.63
CA SER A 65 4.06 -2.05 1.62
C SER A 65 5.47 -1.54 1.91
N ASP A 66 5.73 -0.24 1.85
CA ASP A 66 7.11 0.24 1.68
C ASP A 66 7.93 0.20 2.98
N ALA A 67 7.33 0.45 4.14
CA ALA A 67 8.07 0.40 5.41
C ALA A 67 8.38 -1.05 5.83
N ILE A 68 7.50 -1.99 5.52
CA ILE A 68 7.69 -3.43 5.78
C ILE A 68 8.65 -4.01 4.72
N MET A 69 8.47 -3.67 3.44
CA MET A 69 9.36 -4.09 2.34
C MET A 69 10.77 -3.50 2.44
N VAL A 70 10.96 -2.27 2.91
CA VAL A 70 12.31 -1.69 3.09
C VAL A 70 13.04 -2.32 4.27
N ARG A 71 12.32 -2.73 5.33
CA ARG A 71 12.91 -3.41 6.50
C ARG A 71 13.26 -4.87 6.23
N TYR A 72 12.43 -5.59 5.48
CA TYR A 72 12.68 -7.02 5.17
C TYR A 72 13.37 -7.24 3.81
N GLY A 73 13.20 -6.35 2.84
CA GLY A 73 13.80 -6.43 1.50
C GLY A 73 15.29 -6.11 1.44
N LYS A 74 15.87 -5.43 2.46
CA LYS A 74 17.33 -5.31 2.57
C LYS A 74 18.03 -6.62 2.96
N ALA A 75 17.28 -7.62 3.44
CA ALA A 75 17.82 -8.90 3.89
C ALA A 75 17.75 -10.02 2.85
N ILE A 76 17.10 -9.80 1.69
CA ILE A 76 16.90 -10.84 0.68
C ILE A 76 17.22 -10.24 -0.71
N PRO A 77 18.02 -10.90 -1.57
CA PRO A 77 18.53 -10.33 -2.83
C PRO A 77 17.48 -10.25 -3.95
N TYR A 78 16.22 -9.91 -3.65
CA TYR A 78 15.13 -9.86 -4.63
C TYR A 78 14.40 -8.51 -4.60
N ASP A 79 14.14 -7.98 -5.79
CA ASP A 79 13.39 -6.73 -6.00
C ASP A 79 11.88 -7.03 -6.00
N PHE A 80 11.23 -6.69 -4.89
CA PHE A 80 9.81 -6.91 -4.67
C PHE A 80 8.91 -5.84 -5.31
N SER A 81 9.47 -4.88 -6.05
CA SER A 81 8.70 -3.86 -6.78
C SER A 81 7.99 -4.40 -8.04
N ILE A 82 8.14 -5.69 -8.32
CA ILE A 82 7.66 -6.36 -9.52
C ILE A 82 6.31 -7.03 -9.20
N PRO A 83 5.21 -6.70 -9.91
CA PRO A 83 3.91 -7.30 -9.65
C PRO A 83 3.86 -8.78 -10.08
N TYR A 84 2.84 -9.51 -9.59
CA TYR A 84 2.54 -10.87 -10.06
C TYR A 84 1.77 -10.78 -11.38
N PRO A 85 2.10 -11.59 -12.42
CA PRO A 85 2.93 -12.80 -12.40
C PRO A 85 4.43 -12.59 -12.69
N GLU A 86 4.90 -11.37 -13.00
CA GLU A 86 6.31 -11.16 -13.36
C GLU A 86 7.30 -11.48 -12.23
N LEU A 87 6.86 -11.40 -10.97
CA LEU A 87 7.67 -11.76 -9.80
C LEU A 87 8.00 -13.27 -9.77
N ALA A 88 7.15 -14.12 -10.36
CA ALA A 88 7.30 -15.58 -10.37
C ALA A 88 8.64 -16.06 -10.97
N LYS A 89 9.26 -15.26 -11.85
CA LYS A 89 10.55 -15.58 -12.48
C LYS A 89 11.72 -15.64 -11.49
N TYR A 90 11.64 -14.92 -10.37
CA TYR A 90 12.68 -14.92 -9.33
C TYR A 90 12.51 -16.06 -8.32
N PHE A 91 11.32 -16.68 -8.27
CA PHE A 91 11.03 -17.84 -7.43
C PHE A 91 11.38 -19.18 -8.08
N LYS A 92 11.75 -19.20 -9.37
CA LYS A 92 12.02 -20.42 -10.15
C LYS A 92 13.17 -21.28 -9.61
N ASN A 93 14.07 -20.69 -8.82
CA ASN A 93 15.27 -21.37 -8.31
C ASN A 93 15.36 -21.37 -6.78
N ILE A 94 14.24 -21.27 -6.06
CA ILE A 94 14.26 -21.56 -4.63
C ILE A 94 14.31 -23.08 -4.48
N PRO A 95 15.40 -23.68 -3.95
CA PRO A 95 15.57 -25.12 -3.86
C PRO A 95 14.77 -25.71 -2.70
N LEU A 96 13.53 -25.25 -2.47
CA LEU A 96 12.68 -25.77 -1.41
C LEU A 96 11.79 -26.93 -1.86
N PHE A 97 11.55 -27.09 -3.17
CA PHE A 97 10.49 -27.99 -3.66
C PHE A 97 10.85 -28.88 -4.85
N ASN A 98 12.08 -28.83 -5.38
CA ASN A 98 12.42 -29.62 -6.57
C ASN A 98 12.65 -31.12 -6.30
N ASP A 99 12.82 -31.53 -5.03
CA ASP A 99 13.16 -32.92 -4.68
C ASP A 99 12.15 -33.60 -3.71
N VAL A 100 10.90 -33.14 -3.65
CA VAL A 100 9.87 -33.80 -2.82
C VAL A 100 8.83 -34.44 -3.73
N LYS A 101 8.90 -35.77 -3.87
CA LYS A 101 7.94 -36.56 -4.67
C LYS A 101 6.71 -37.00 -3.87
N ASP A 102 6.76 -36.98 -2.54
CA ASP A 102 5.68 -37.41 -1.66
C ASP A 102 4.97 -36.22 -0.98
N ASP A 103 3.66 -36.12 -1.17
CA ASP A 103 2.80 -35.03 -0.68
C ASP A 103 2.84 -34.88 0.86
N THR A 104 3.07 -35.96 1.59
CA THR A 104 3.14 -35.94 3.07
C THR A 104 4.36 -35.15 3.58
N THR A 105 5.51 -35.26 2.90
CA THR A 105 6.73 -34.54 3.27
C THR A 105 6.64 -33.05 2.90
N LEU A 106 5.89 -32.73 1.85
CA LEU A 106 5.64 -31.34 1.45
C LEU A 106 4.72 -30.63 2.47
N ALA A 107 3.65 -31.29 2.90
CA ALA A 107 2.76 -30.79 3.93
C ALA A 107 3.51 -30.57 5.27
N GLN A 108 4.40 -31.49 5.65
CA GLN A 108 5.25 -31.32 6.84
C GLN A 108 6.19 -30.12 6.71
N LYS A 109 6.85 -29.93 5.56
CA LYS A 109 7.71 -28.77 5.33
C LYS A 109 6.93 -27.46 5.34
N LEU A 110 5.72 -27.45 4.77
CA LEU A 110 4.82 -26.30 4.80
C LEU A 110 4.41 -25.96 6.24
N GLN A 111 4.04 -26.98 7.02
CA GLN A 111 3.67 -26.81 8.43
C GLN A 111 4.84 -26.24 9.24
N ILE A 112 6.05 -26.77 9.08
CA ILE A 112 7.25 -26.25 9.76
C ILE A 112 7.50 -24.78 9.42
N ILE A 113 7.26 -24.37 8.17
CA ILE A 113 7.41 -22.96 7.77
C ILE A 113 6.31 -22.09 8.38
N GLN A 114 5.07 -22.57 8.41
CA GLN A 114 3.95 -21.88 9.05
C GLN A 114 4.19 -21.70 10.55
N ASP A 115 4.70 -22.72 11.23
CA ASP A 115 5.03 -22.66 12.66
C ASP A 115 6.14 -21.65 12.93
N LYS A 116 7.22 -21.67 12.13
CA LYS A 116 8.30 -20.68 12.22
C LYS A 116 7.83 -19.25 11.97
N TYR A 117 6.92 -19.05 11.02
CA TYR A 117 6.34 -17.74 10.76
C TYR A 117 5.48 -17.27 11.93
N THR A 118 4.73 -18.18 12.54
CA THR A 118 3.89 -17.90 13.72
C THR A 118 4.76 -17.53 14.92
N GLU A 119 5.82 -18.28 15.21
CA GLU A 119 6.78 -17.98 16.28
C GLU A 119 7.43 -16.59 16.09
N LEU A 120 7.81 -16.26 14.85
CA LEU A 120 8.38 -14.96 14.52
C LEU A 120 7.38 -13.82 14.79
N LEU A 121 6.10 -14.02 14.45
CA LEU A 121 5.04 -13.05 14.67
C LEU A 121 4.77 -12.83 16.16
N GLU A 122 4.74 -13.91 16.95
CA GLU A 122 4.59 -13.84 18.41
C GLU A 122 5.73 -13.08 19.05
N LYS A 123 6.98 -13.39 18.67
CA LYS A 123 8.16 -12.67 19.17
C LYS A 123 8.13 -11.18 18.80
N HIS A 124 7.63 -10.84 17.62
CA HIS A 124 7.45 -9.45 17.21
C HIS A 124 6.44 -8.72 18.10
N ASN A 125 5.30 -9.35 18.39
CA ASN A 125 4.26 -8.79 19.27
C ASN A 125 4.78 -8.58 20.70
N MET A 126 5.54 -9.55 21.25
CA MET A 126 6.16 -9.40 22.57
C MET A 126 7.08 -8.19 22.65
N LEU A 127 7.96 -8.01 21.65
CA LEU A 127 8.87 -6.85 21.60
C LEU A 127 8.11 -5.53 21.45
N LEU A 128 6.96 -5.55 20.78
CA LEU A 128 6.10 -4.36 20.64
C LEU A 128 5.47 -3.98 21.98
N GLU A 129 4.99 -4.96 22.74
CA GLU A 129 4.44 -4.76 24.09
C GLU A 129 5.51 -4.23 25.06
N GLU A 130 6.70 -4.84 25.07
CA GLU A 130 7.82 -4.38 25.89
C GLU A 130 8.23 -2.94 25.53
N ASN A 131 8.25 -2.60 24.23
CA ASN A 131 8.56 -1.25 23.79
C ASN A 131 7.51 -0.22 24.29
N ASN A 132 6.24 -0.60 24.26
CA ASN A 132 5.15 0.26 24.74
C ASN A 132 5.22 0.45 26.26
N GLU A 133 5.53 -0.61 27.00
CA GLU A 133 5.73 -0.53 28.45
C GLU A 133 6.92 0.37 28.80
N LEU A 134 8.05 0.22 28.12
CA LEU A 134 9.22 1.07 28.31
C LEU A 134 8.93 2.55 28.00
N LYS A 135 8.15 2.83 26.96
CA LYS A 135 7.70 4.19 26.65
C LYS A 135 6.81 4.77 27.74
N TYR A 136 5.90 3.98 28.29
CA TYR A 136 5.05 4.39 29.40
C TYR A 136 5.89 4.73 30.64
N ARG A 137 6.79 3.83 31.04
CA ARG A 137 7.72 4.07 32.16
C ARG A 137 8.60 5.31 31.95
N LEU A 138 9.07 5.53 30.72
CA LEU A 138 9.84 6.73 30.38
C LEU A 138 9.00 8.02 30.49
N SER A 139 7.69 7.95 30.25
CA SER A 139 6.79 9.08 30.41
C SER A 139 6.46 9.40 31.85
N GLU A 140 6.45 8.40 32.75
CA GLU A 140 6.24 8.61 34.19
C GLU A 140 7.48 9.16 34.91
N LEU A 141 8.67 9.01 34.32
CA LEU A 141 9.93 9.54 34.85
C LEU A 141 10.19 11.02 34.50
N LYS A 142 9.32 11.66 33.72
CA LYS A 142 9.39 13.08 33.34
C LYS A 142 8.39 13.91 34.11
#